data_AF-A0A3A8PJV9-F1
#
_entry.id   AF-A0A3A8PJV9-F1
#
_cell.length_a   1.000
_cell.length_b   1.000
_cell.length_c   1.000
_cell.angle_alpha   90.00
_cell.angle_beta   90.00
_cell.angle_gamma   90.00
#
_symmetry.space_group_name_H-M   'P 1'
#
loop_
_entity.id
_entity.type
_entity.pdbx_description
1 polymer ?
#
loop_
_entity_poly.entity_id
_entity_poly.type
_entity_poly.pdbx_seq_one_letter_code
_entity_poly.pdbx_strand_id
1 'polypeptide(L)'
;LAGHPHAELEEKLGAFARGEPVPGAATGRASGQTRRRVVFVFPGQGSQWLGMGRKLLAEETAFRDAMERCDAAIHACAGFSVLGELAAEESKGRLHEIDVIQPVLFAMEVALAELWRAWGIEPDAVVGHSMG
;
A
#
# COMPACT_ATOMS: atom_id res chain seq x y z
N LEU A 1 12.57 12.88 -19.54
CA LEU A 1 12.03 11.98 -20.60
C LEU A 1 10.51 12.15 -20.58
N ALA A 2 10.00 13.13 -21.32
CA ALA A 2 8.56 13.39 -21.39
C ALA A 2 7.97 12.47 -22.48
N GLY A 3 7.56 11.27 -22.11
CA GLY A 3 6.74 10.43 -22.98
C GLY A 3 5.36 11.07 -23.14
N HIS A 4 4.83 11.08 -24.36
CA HIS A 4 3.45 11.49 -24.61
C HIS A 4 2.52 10.41 -24.03
N PRO A 5 1.87 10.64 -22.87
CA PRO A 5 1.20 9.57 -22.12
C PRO A 5 0.09 8.89 -22.94
N HIS A 6 -0.53 9.65 -23.84
CA HIS A 6 -1.58 9.18 -24.73
C HIS A 6 -1.05 8.20 -25.78
N ALA A 7 0.07 8.52 -26.43
CA ALA A 7 0.67 7.66 -27.45
C ALA A 7 1.18 6.34 -26.84
N GLU A 8 1.76 6.41 -25.63
CA GLU A 8 2.19 5.22 -24.91
C GLU A 8 0.99 4.33 -24.51
N LEU A 9 -0.13 4.93 -24.13
CA LEU A 9 -1.35 4.19 -23.80
C LEU A 9 -1.97 3.52 -25.04
N GLU A 10 -2.05 4.25 -26.16
CA GLU A 10 -2.53 3.72 -27.45
C GLU A 10 -1.71 2.52 -27.91
N GLU A 11 -0.38 2.61 -27.84
CA GLU A 11 0.53 1.52 -28.20
C GLU A 11 0.29 0.28 -27.33
N LYS A 12 0.22 0.47 -26.00
CA LYS A 12 -0.04 -0.61 -25.04
C LYS A 12 -1.41 -1.27 -25.25
N LEU A 13 -2.45 -0.48 -25.52
CA LEU A 13 -3.79 -1.01 -25.84
C LEU A 13 -3.80 -1.78 -27.16
N GLY A 14 -3.10 -1.28 -28.19
CA GLY A 14 -2.95 -1.96 -29.47
C GLY A 14 -2.24 -3.31 -29.36
N ALA A 15 -1.15 -3.38 -28.59
CA ALA A 15 -0.44 -4.62 -28.30
C ALA A 15 -1.33 -5.63 -27.55
N PHE A 16 -2.08 -5.17 -26.54
CA PHE A 16 -3.05 -6.01 -25.83
C PHE A 16 -4.13 -6.58 -26.77
N ALA A 17 -4.68 -5.76 -27.67
CA ALA A 17 -5.70 -6.20 -28.62
C ALA A 17 -5.20 -7.28 -29.60
N ARG A 18 -3.90 -7.30 -29.90
CA ARG A 18 -3.24 -8.34 -30.72
C ARG A 18 -2.84 -9.59 -29.92
N GLY A 19 -3.07 -9.61 -28.61
CA GLY A 19 -2.67 -10.73 -27.74
C GLY A 19 -1.17 -10.74 -27.42
N GLU A 20 -0.47 -9.63 -27.62
CA GLU A 20 0.94 -9.49 -27.29
C GLU A 20 1.11 -9.21 -25.78
N PRO A 21 2.22 -9.67 -25.16
CA PRO A 21 2.54 -9.30 -23.78
C PRO A 21 2.75 -7.79 -23.63
N VAL A 22 2.05 -7.17 -22.69
CA VAL A 22 2.18 -5.74 -22.37
C VAL A 22 2.80 -5.57 -20.99
N PRO A 23 4.04 -5.06 -20.88
CA PRO A 23 4.68 -4.82 -19.59
C PRO A 23 3.84 -3.91 -18.70
N GLY A 24 3.61 -4.34 -17.45
CA GLY A 24 2.81 -3.62 -16.47
C GLY A 24 1.29 -3.75 -16.64
N ALA A 25 0.81 -4.50 -17.63
CA ALA A 25 -0.61 -4.83 -17.74
C ALA A 25 -0.93 -6.15 -17.00
N ALA A 26 -2.06 -6.16 -16.30
CA ALA A 26 -2.65 -7.38 -15.77
C ALA A 26 -3.80 -7.81 -16.70
N THR A 27 -3.89 -9.10 -17.03
CA THR A 27 -4.96 -9.65 -17.86
C THR A 27 -5.62 -10.81 -17.13
N GLY A 28 -6.93 -10.97 -17.33
CA GLY A 28 -7.70 -12.00 -16.66
C GLY A 28 -9.10 -12.12 -17.22
N ARG A 29 -9.76 -13.25 -16.96
CA ARG A 29 -11.17 -13.47 -17.29
C ARG A 29 -12.00 -13.42 -16.02
N ALA A 30 -13.03 -12.59 -16.00
CA ALA A 30 -14.05 -12.65 -14.97
C ALA A 30 -14.87 -13.94 -15.15
N SER A 31 -14.79 -14.85 -14.18
CA SER A 31 -15.56 -16.09 -14.17
C SER A 31 -16.83 -15.89 -13.35
N GLY A 32 -17.99 -15.80 -14.03
CA GLY A 32 -19.30 -15.75 -13.40
C GLY A 32 -19.80 -14.37 -12.95
N GLN A 33 -21.09 -14.29 -12.64
CA GLN A 33 -21.79 -13.08 -12.19
C GLN A 33 -21.81 -12.89 -10.67
N THR A 34 -21.26 -13.85 -9.90
CA THR A 34 -21.29 -13.83 -8.44
C THR A 34 -20.12 -13.05 -7.87
N ARG A 35 -20.38 -12.19 -6.88
CA ARG A 35 -19.34 -11.50 -6.10
C ARG A 35 -18.33 -12.50 -5.54
N ARG A 36 -17.04 -12.28 -5.78
CA ARG A 36 -15.96 -13.08 -5.18
C ARG A 36 -15.78 -12.66 -3.72
N ARG A 37 -15.57 -13.63 -2.83
CA ARG A 37 -15.18 -13.34 -1.45
C ARG A 37 -13.72 -12.89 -1.40
N VAL A 38 -13.44 -11.82 -0.66
CA VAL A 38 -12.11 -11.21 -0.54
C VAL A 38 -11.61 -11.41 0.89
N VAL A 39 -10.34 -11.77 1.05
CA VAL A 39 -9.68 -11.85 2.36
C VAL A 39 -8.51 -10.87 2.34
N PHE A 40 -8.44 -9.98 3.32
CA PHE A 40 -7.23 -9.18 3.54
C PHE A 40 -6.26 -9.97 4.43
N VAL A 41 -5.00 -9.99 4.02
CA VAL A 41 -3.93 -10.74 4.69
C VAL A 41 -2.90 -9.73 5.18
N PHE A 42 -2.64 -9.75 6.47
CA PHE A 42 -1.75 -8.84 7.16
C PHE A 42 -0.51 -9.61 7.64
N PRO A 43 0.64 -9.47 6.95
CA PRO A 43 1.84 -10.23 7.28
C PRO A 43 2.53 -9.69 8.54
N GLY A 44 3.51 -10.44 9.04
CA GLY A 44 4.41 -9.93 10.07
C GLY A 44 5.53 -9.06 9.48
N GLN A 45 6.53 -8.77 10.31
CA GLN A 45 7.75 -8.10 9.87
C GLN A 45 8.52 -8.91 8.81
N GLY A 46 9.08 -8.23 7.81
CA GLY A 46 9.93 -8.84 6.78
C GLY A 46 9.83 -8.19 5.40
N SER A 47 8.74 -7.46 5.11
CA SER A 47 8.48 -6.80 3.82
C SER A 47 8.74 -5.28 3.83
N GLN A 48 9.33 -4.74 4.89
CA GLN A 48 9.68 -3.32 4.98
C GLN A 48 10.81 -2.94 4.02
N TRP A 49 10.75 -1.73 3.47
CA TRP A 49 11.80 -1.14 2.66
C TRP A 49 11.80 0.39 2.80
N LEU A 50 12.96 1.01 2.59
CA LEU A 50 13.12 2.45 2.75
C LEU A 50 12.30 3.23 1.72
N GLY A 51 11.42 4.10 2.20
CA GLY A 51 10.57 4.94 1.35
C GLY A 51 9.23 4.32 0.97
N MET A 52 8.86 3.20 1.57
CA MET A 52 7.51 2.65 1.48
C MET A 52 6.44 3.70 1.82
N GLY A 53 5.33 3.67 1.11
CA GLY A 53 4.19 4.56 1.33
C GLY A 53 4.39 6.03 0.91
N ARG A 54 5.60 6.51 0.55
CA ARG A 54 5.83 7.93 0.21
C ARG A 54 4.94 8.47 -0.91
N LYS A 55 4.80 7.70 -1.99
CA LYS A 55 3.96 8.09 -3.13
C LYS A 55 2.47 8.08 -2.75
N LEU A 56 2.02 7.06 -2.01
CA LEU A 56 0.65 6.98 -1.52
C LEU A 56 0.33 8.11 -0.55
N LEU A 57 1.26 8.43 0.36
CA LEU A 57 1.19 9.63 1.20
C LEU A 57 1.11 10.91 0.38
N ALA A 58 1.60 10.99 -0.85
CA ALA A 58 1.50 12.19 -1.67
C ALA A 58 0.18 12.25 -2.45
N GLU A 59 -0.28 11.11 -2.96
CA GLU A 59 -1.31 11.05 -4.01
C GLU A 59 -2.67 10.52 -3.52
N GLU A 60 -2.72 9.76 -2.42
CA GLU A 60 -3.93 9.06 -1.96
C GLU A 60 -4.43 9.60 -0.63
N THR A 61 -5.60 10.25 -0.63
CA THR A 61 -6.16 10.89 0.56
C THR A 61 -6.53 9.89 1.65
N ALA A 62 -7.23 8.79 1.30
CA ALA A 62 -7.62 7.76 2.27
C ALA A 62 -6.42 7.11 2.98
N PHE A 63 -5.32 6.91 2.24
CA PHE A 63 -4.08 6.41 2.80
C PHE A 63 -3.46 7.41 3.78
N ARG A 64 -3.36 8.68 3.38
CA ARG A 64 -2.81 9.76 4.23
C ARG A 64 -3.59 9.92 5.53
N ASP A 65 -4.91 10.00 5.45
CA ASP A 65 -5.78 10.18 6.63
C ASP A 65 -5.65 9.01 7.61
N ALA A 66 -5.50 7.78 7.11
CA ALA A 66 -5.26 6.61 7.94
C ALA A 66 -3.87 6.65 8.61
N MET A 67 -2.83 7.03 7.86
CA MET A 67 -1.47 7.19 8.41
C MET A 67 -1.42 8.26 9.51
N GLU A 68 -2.07 9.41 9.31
CA GLU A 68 -2.11 10.50 10.30
C GLU A 68 -2.85 10.09 11.58
N ARG A 69 -3.96 9.33 11.45
CA ARG A 69 -4.65 8.76 12.62
C ARG A 69 -3.78 7.77 13.38
N CYS A 70 -3.10 6.87 12.68
CA CYS A 70 -2.18 5.91 13.30
C CYS A 70 -0.99 6.61 13.96
N ASP A 71 -0.41 7.62 13.31
CA ASP A 71 0.68 8.43 13.84
C ASP A 71 0.30 9.10 15.17
N ALA A 72 -0.87 9.75 15.23
CA ALA A 72 -1.37 10.37 16.45
C ALA A 72 -1.56 9.35 17.59
N ALA A 73 -2.14 8.18 17.29
CA ALA A 73 -2.36 7.13 18.27
C ALA A 73 -1.05 6.50 18.78
N ILE A 74 -0.11 6.23 17.88
CA ILE A 74 1.20 5.65 18.22
C ILE A 74 2.05 6.66 18.97
N HIS A 75 2.02 7.94 18.59
CA HIS A 75 2.71 9.00 19.33
C HIS A 75 2.23 9.07 20.78
N ALA A 76 0.92 8.98 21.01
CA ALA A 76 0.36 8.99 22.36
C ALA A 76 0.76 7.77 23.21
N CYS A 77 0.98 6.60 22.59
CA CYS A 77 1.28 5.35 23.29
C CYS A 77 2.79 5.06 23.42
N ALA A 78 3.57 5.38 22.39
CA ALA A 78 4.98 4.98 22.23
C ALA A 78 5.95 6.17 22.12
N GLY A 79 5.45 7.41 22.07
CA GLY A 79 6.27 8.62 22.17
C GLY A 79 7.06 9.01 20.92
N PHE A 80 6.80 8.41 19.76
CA PHE A 80 7.45 8.76 18.49
C PHE A 80 6.43 8.92 17.36
N SER A 81 6.82 9.61 16.29
CA SER A 81 5.98 9.81 15.09
C SER A 81 6.36 8.79 14.02
N VAL A 82 5.39 8.00 13.58
CA VAL A 82 5.49 7.09 12.43
C VAL A 82 5.82 7.86 11.16
N LEU A 83 5.14 9.00 10.93
CA LEU A 83 5.40 9.84 9.76
C LEU A 83 6.81 10.44 9.81
N GLY A 84 7.28 10.81 11.00
CA GLY A 84 8.65 11.25 11.24
C GLY A 84 9.68 10.18 10.85
N GLU A 85 9.48 8.93 11.29
CA GLU A 85 10.39 7.82 10.97
C GLU A 85 10.39 7.47 9.47
N LEU A 86 9.26 7.56 8.78
CA LEU A 86 9.18 7.34 7.32
C LEU A 86 9.84 8.47 6.50
N ALA A 87 9.85 9.69 7.05
CA ALA A 87 10.46 10.87 6.44
C ALA A 87 11.96 11.00 6.77
N ALA A 88 12.47 10.29 7.77
CA ALA A 88 13.85 10.37 8.21
C ALA A 88 14.84 9.93 7.11
N GLU A 89 16.03 10.52 7.15
CA GLU A 89 17.19 10.01 6.40
C GLU A 89 17.60 8.65 6.98
N GLU A 90 18.06 7.73 6.12
CA GLU A 90 18.39 6.36 6.51
C GLU A 90 19.42 6.28 7.65
N SER A 91 20.36 7.22 7.71
CA SER A 91 21.38 7.33 8.75
C SER A 91 20.85 7.76 10.12
N LYS A 92 19.59 8.23 10.19
CA LYS A 92 18.94 8.76 11.39
C LYS A 92 17.66 8.01 11.78
N GLY A 93 17.15 7.16 10.89
CA GLY A 93 15.91 6.42 11.10
C GLY A 93 16.08 5.24 12.04
N ARG A 94 15.07 5.00 12.88
CA ARG A 94 15.04 3.91 13.86
C ARG A 94 14.27 2.69 13.37
N LEU A 95 13.98 2.61 12.06
CA LEU A 95 13.22 1.51 11.43
C LEU A 95 13.90 0.13 11.54
N HIS A 96 15.11 0.02 12.09
CA HIS A 96 15.76 -1.23 12.41
C HIS A 96 15.45 -1.73 13.85
N GLU A 97 14.93 -0.85 14.70
CA GLU A 97 14.51 -1.15 16.06
C GLU A 97 13.11 -1.77 16.05
N ILE A 98 12.95 -2.90 16.75
CA ILE A 98 11.73 -3.71 16.69
C ILE A 98 10.48 -2.97 17.20
N ASP A 99 10.67 -2.16 18.25
CA ASP A 99 9.66 -1.33 18.89
C ASP A 99 9.24 -0.12 18.03
N VAL A 100 10.02 0.21 16.99
CA VAL A 100 9.68 1.25 16.01
C VAL A 100 9.08 0.64 14.75
N ILE A 101 9.71 -0.39 14.19
CA ILE A 101 9.29 -0.94 12.90
C ILE A 101 7.92 -1.62 12.97
N GLN A 102 7.57 -2.28 14.08
CA GLN A 102 6.28 -2.95 14.22
C GLN A 102 5.10 -1.95 14.21
N PRO A 103 5.10 -0.86 15.01
CA PRO A 103 4.06 0.16 14.89
C PRO A 103 4.01 0.83 13.51
N VAL A 104 5.16 1.04 12.87
CA VAL A 104 5.22 1.61 11.50
C VAL A 104 4.56 0.67 10.48
N LEU A 105 4.85 -0.63 10.56
CA LEU A 105 4.23 -1.64 9.69
C LEU A 105 2.73 -1.76 9.94
N PHE A 106 2.30 -1.75 11.20
CA PHE A 106 0.87 -1.72 11.55
C PHE A 106 0.16 -0.51 10.91
N ALA A 107 0.75 0.70 11.01
CA ALA A 107 0.18 1.89 10.39
C ALA A 107 0.08 1.76 8.86
N MET A 108 1.12 1.21 8.22
CA MET A 108 1.15 0.95 6.79
C MET A 108 0.03 -0.02 6.36
N GLU A 109 -0.15 -1.11 7.10
CA GLU A 109 -1.16 -2.12 6.85
C GLU A 109 -2.59 -1.58 6.98
N VAL A 110 -2.85 -0.82 8.05
CA VAL A 110 -4.13 -0.12 8.24
C VAL A 110 -4.39 0.85 7.09
N ALA A 111 -3.40 1.65 6.71
CA ALA A 111 -3.55 2.63 5.63
C ALA A 111 -3.78 1.99 4.26
N LEU A 112 -3.13 0.87 3.96
CA LEU A 112 -3.39 0.09 2.75
C LEU A 112 -4.81 -0.51 2.76
N ALA A 113 -5.26 -1.06 3.90
CA ALA A 113 -6.61 -1.60 4.02
C ALA A 113 -7.67 -0.52 3.80
N GLU A 114 -7.51 0.67 4.39
CA GLU A 114 -8.41 1.80 4.18
C GLU A 114 -8.40 2.30 2.73
N LEU A 115 -7.24 2.30 2.06
CA LEU A 115 -7.15 2.63 0.64
C LEU A 115 -7.93 1.63 -0.23
N TRP A 116 -7.77 0.33 0.01
CA TRP A 116 -8.55 -0.70 -0.71
C TRP A 116 -10.06 -0.53 -0.52
N ARG A 117 -10.49 -0.23 0.72
CA ARG A 117 -11.89 0.02 1.04
C ARG A 117 -12.41 1.29 0.36
N ALA A 118 -11.61 2.35 0.28
CA ALA A 118 -11.94 3.57 -0.45
C ALA A 118 -12.14 3.33 -1.97
N TRP A 119 -11.47 2.31 -2.55
CA TRP A 119 -11.71 1.85 -3.92
C TRP A 119 -12.90 0.87 -4.05
N GLY A 120 -13.66 0.63 -2.98
CA GLY A 120 -14.84 -0.23 -2.96
C GLY A 120 -14.54 -1.72 -2.76
N ILE A 121 -13.32 -2.07 -2.35
CA ILE A 121 -12.92 -3.46 -2.09
C ILE A 121 -13.04 -3.70 -0.59
N GLU A 122 -14.15 -4.32 -0.20
CA GLU A 122 -14.43 -4.71 1.19
C GLU A 122 -14.00 -6.16 1.45
N PRO A 123 -13.29 -6.42 2.56
CA PRO A 123 -12.95 -7.78 2.95
C PRO A 123 -14.17 -8.50 3.55
N ASP A 124 -14.32 -9.78 3.21
CA ASP A 124 -15.25 -10.70 3.87
C ASP A 124 -14.64 -11.34 5.12
N ALA A 125 -13.31 -11.37 5.18
CA ALA A 125 -12.54 -11.83 6.32
C ALA A 125 -11.17 -11.16 6.33
N VAL A 126 -10.54 -11.17 7.50
CA VAL A 126 -9.15 -10.76 7.68
C VAL A 126 -8.36 -11.87 8.33
N VAL A 127 -7.09 -12.02 7.98
CA VAL A 127 -6.16 -12.93 8.65
C VAL A 127 -4.82 -12.25 8.84
N GLY A 128 -4.28 -12.41 10.05
CA GLY A 128 -3.02 -11.85 10.48
C GLY A 128 -1.97 -12.94 10.73
N HIS A 129 -0.70 -12.63 10.45
CA HIS A 129 0.42 -13.50 10.81
C HIS A 129 1.37 -12.79 11.78
N SER A 130 1.43 -13.31 13.01
CA SER A 130 2.26 -12.78 14.10
C SER A 130 1.82 -11.39 14.58
N MET A 131 2.38 -10.32 14.03
CA MET A 131 2.08 -8.94 14.43
C MET A 131 0.91 -8.34 13.62
N GLY A 132 0.82 -8.69 12.34
CA GLY A 132 -0.32 -8.36 11.49
C GLY A 132 -1.57 -9.16 11.85
#